data_AF-A0A836XBL6-F1
#
_entry.id   AF-A0A836XBL6-F1
#
_cell.length_a   1.000
_cell.length_b   1.000
_cell.length_c   1.000
_cell.angle_alpha   90.00
_cell.angle_beta   90.00
_cell.angle_gamma   90.00
#
_symmetry.space_group_name_H-M   'P 1'
#
loop_
_entity.id
_entity.type
_entity.pdbx_description
1 polymer ?
#
loop_
_entity_poly.entity_id
_entity_poly.type
_entity_poly.pdbx_seq_one_letter_code
_entity_poly.pdbx_strand_id
1 'polypeptide(L)' 'MGRGIGVADMAHGLRSGRPHRASGELAYHVVELMHSFHEASETGSHVMIESQVQRPAALPMGLRAGTLDE' A
#
# COMPACT_ATOMS: atom_id res chain seq x y z
N MET A 1 5.38 -17.14 -9.13
CA MET A 1 4.44 -17.47 -8.03
C MET A 1 4.61 -16.41 -6.94
N GLY A 2 3.61 -15.56 -6.72
CA GLY A 2 3.69 -14.39 -5.81
C GLY A 2 2.72 -14.45 -4.62
N ARG A 3 2.18 -15.63 -4.30
CA ARG A 3 1.28 -15.79 -3.15
C ARG A 3 2.06 -15.52 -1.86
N GLY A 4 1.68 -14.47 -1.13
CA GLY A 4 2.27 -14.11 0.15
C GLY A 4 3.44 -13.12 0.08
N ILE A 5 3.82 -12.61 -1.09
CA ILE A 5 4.95 -11.65 -1.21
C ILE A 5 4.73 -10.38 -0.37
N GLY A 6 3.50 -9.87 -0.29
CA GLY A 6 3.18 -8.70 0.53
C GLY A 6 3.36 -8.94 2.03
N VAL A 7 3.01 -10.13 2.50
CA VAL A 7 3.20 -10.52 3.92
C VAL A 7 4.69 -10.73 4.20
N ALA A 8 5.43 -11.33 3.28
CA ALA A 8 6.87 -11.50 3.39
C ALA A 8 7.61 -10.15 3.42
N ASP A 9 7.25 -9.21 2.54
CA ASP A 9 7.78 -7.83 2.51
C ASP A 9 7.51 -7.11 3.83
N MET A 10 6.28 -7.24 4.35
CA MET A 10 5.91 -6.68 5.65
C MET A 10 6.75 -7.25 6.79
N ALA A 11 6.84 -8.58 6.90
CA ALA A 11 7.64 -9.23 7.92
C ALA A 11 9.13 -8.87 7.81
N HIS A 12 9.65 -8.70 6.59
CA HIS A 12 11.03 -8.29 6.37
C HIS A 12 11.27 -6.83 6.75
N GLY A 13 10.38 -5.91 6.36
CA GLY A 13 10.43 -4.51 6.76
C GLY A 13 10.39 -4.31 8.27
N LEU A 14 9.53 -5.08 8.96
CA LEU A 14 9.47 -5.07 10.43
C LEU A 14 10.79 -5.52 11.08
N ARG A 15 11.50 -6.48 10.50
CA ARG A 15 12.78 -6.96 11.05
C ARG A 15 13.97 -6.04 10.74
N SER A 16 14.00 -5.45 9.54
CA SER A 16 15.10 -4.59 9.07
C SER A 16 14.93 -3.12 9.47
N GLY A 17 13.71 -2.71 9.84
CA GLY A 17 13.37 -1.32 10.12
C GLY A 17 13.07 -0.50 8.86
N ARG A 18 13.10 -1.09 7.65
CA ARG A 18 12.66 -0.38 6.44
C ARG A 18 11.13 -0.24 6.40
N PRO A 19 10.58 0.84 5.83
CA PRO A 19 9.16 0.94 5.57
C PRO A 19 8.68 -0.25 4.72
N HIS A 20 7.66 -0.95 5.19
CA HIS A 20 7.03 -2.01 4.41
C HIS A 20 6.06 -1.40 3.39
N ARG A 21 5.98 -2.01 2.21
CA ARG A 21 5.22 -1.45 1.06
C ARG A 21 3.72 -1.48 1.29
N ALA A 22 3.23 -2.49 2.01
CA ALA A 22 1.85 -2.59 2.45
C ALA A 22 1.69 -1.93 3.83
N SER A 23 1.87 -0.60 3.90
CA SER A 23 1.75 0.14 5.16
C SER A 23 0.31 0.35 5.61
N GLY A 24 0.12 0.56 6.92
CA GLY A 24 -1.20 0.91 7.48
C GLY A 24 -1.71 2.25 6.96
N GLU A 25 -0.81 3.23 6.78
CA GLU A 25 -1.14 4.55 6.21
C GLU A 25 -1.66 4.43 4.77
N LEU A 26 -1.05 3.56 3.95
CA LEU A 26 -1.53 3.29 2.60
C LEU A 26 -2.89 2.60 2.61
N ALA A 27 -3.09 1.63 3.51
CA ALA A 27 -4.37 0.96 3.66
C ALA A 27 -5.48 1.95 4.06
N TYR A 28 -5.19 2.83 5.02
CA TYR A 28 -6.10 3.90 5.43
C TYR A 28 -6.45 4.84 4.26
N HIS A 29 -5.45 5.30 3.52
CA HIS A 29 -5.66 6.18 2.36
C HIS A 29 -6.55 5.52 1.30
N VAL A 30 -6.35 4.24 1.01
CA VAL A 30 -7.19 3.51 0.06
C VAL A 30 -8.63 3.37 0.57
N VAL A 31 -8.83 3.12 1.87
CA VAL A 31 -10.17 3.04 2.46
C VAL A 31 -10.90 4.38 2.37
N GLU A 32 -10.23 5.49 2.63
CA GLU A 32 -10.81 6.82 2.44
C GLU A 32 -11.22 7.03 0.98
N LEU A 33 -10.34 6.75 0.02
CA LEU A 33 -10.66 6.86 -1.41
C LEU A 33 -11.90 6.02 -1.78
N MET A 34 -11.97 4.77 -1.32
CA MET A 34 -13.12 3.90 -1.56
C MET A 34 -14.42 4.51 -1.02
N HIS A 35 -14.37 5.09 0.18
CA HIS A 35 -15.53 5.75 0.79
C HIS A 35 -15.92 7.02 0.02
N SER A 36 -14.96 7.87 -0.32
CA SER A 36 -15.18 9.11 -1.06
C SER A 36 -15.72 8.88 -2.47
N PHE A 37 -15.35 7.78 -3.15
CA PHE A 37 -15.96 7.42 -4.43
C PHE A 37 -17.45 7.10 -4.29
N HIS A 38 -17.84 6.43 -3.21
CA HIS A 38 -19.24 6.14 -2.94
C HIS A 38 -20.02 7.44 -2.70
N GLU A 39 -19.51 8.31 -1.82
CA GLU A 39 -20.12 9.60 -1.51
C GLU A 39 -20.23 10.53 -2.74
N ALA A 40 -19.16 10.61 -3.54
CA ALA A 40 -19.16 11.38 -4.78
C ALA A 40 -20.22 10.88 -5.77
N SER A 41 -20.40 9.56 -5.87
CA SER A 41 -21.41 8.95 -6.72
C SER A 41 -22.84 9.19 -6.23
N GLU A 42 -23.07 9.19 -4.92
CA GLU A 42 -24.39 9.43 -4.33
C GLU A 42 -24.82 10.90 -4.44
N THR A 43 -23.87 11.81 -4.26
CA THR A 43 -24.13 13.27 -4.23
C THR A 43 -23.99 13.94 -5.60
N GLY A 44 -23.33 13.27 -6.57
CA GLY A 44 -22.97 13.87 -7.85
C GLY A 44 -21.97 15.01 -7.73
N SER A 45 -21.14 15.00 -6.69
CA SER A 45 -20.21 16.08 -6.35
C SER A 45 -18.76 15.60 -6.18
N HIS A 46 -17.81 16.53 -6.18
CA HIS A 46 -16.42 16.22 -5.90
C HIS A 46 -16.17 16.16 -4.38
N VAL A 47 -15.62 15.06 -3.90
CA VAL A 47 -15.21 14.87 -2.51
C VAL A 47 -13.70 15.13 -2.37
N MET A 48 -13.32 15.90 -1.37
CA MET A 48 -11.91 16.18 -1.06
C MET A 48 -11.34 15.06 -0.18
N ILE A 49 -10.11 14.65 -0.49
CA ILE A 49 -9.40 13.61 0.26
C ILE A 49 -8.46 14.30 1.25
N GLU A 50 -8.56 13.94 2.53
CA GLU A 50 -7.75 14.54 3.59
C GLU A 50 -6.49 13.75 3.87
N SER A 51 -6.51 12.41 3.75
CA SER A 51 -5.33 11.62 4.04
C SER A 51 -4.25 11.79 2.97
N GLN A 52 -3.01 11.74 3.44
CA GLN A 52 -1.82 11.78 2.62
C GLN A 52 -0.96 10.57 2.95
N VAL A 53 -0.32 9.99 1.93
CA VAL A 53 0.57 8.85 2.11
C VAL A 53 1.79 8.98 1.22
N GLN A 54 2.94 8.57 1.75
CA GLN A 54 4.15 8.46 0.95
C GLN A 54 4.02 7.30 -0.04
N ARG A 55 4.38 7.55 -1.30
CA ARG A 55 4.36 6.51 -2.33
C ARG A 55 5.37 5.41 -1.96
N PRO A 56 4.94 4.14 -1.80
CA PRO A 56 5.86 3.06 -1.50
C PRO A 56 6.86 2.82 -2.63
N ALA A 57 8.06 2.35 -2.28
CA ALA A 57 9.03 1.88 -3.26
C ALA A 57 8.47 0.71 -4.08
N ALA A 58 8.74 0.68 -5.37
CA ALA A 58 8.39 -0.48 -6.20
C ALA A 58 9.20 -1.71 -5.77
N LEU A 59 8.64 -2.91 -5.96
CA LEU A 59 9.40 -4.14 -5.75
C LEU A 59 10.41 -4.30 -6.90
N PRO A 60 11.71 -4.53 -6.64
CA PRO A 60 12.71 -4.65 -7.69
C PRO A 60 12.43 -5.82 -8.64
N MET A 61 12.68 -5.60 -9.92
CA MET A 61 12.60 -6.65 -10.93
C MET A 61 13.86 -7.53 -10.89
N GLY A 62 13.73 -8.80 -11.27
CA GLY A 62 14.86 -9.72 -11.37
C GLY A 62 15.34 -10.33 -10.06
N LEU A 63 14.62 -10.14 -8.95
CA LEU A 63 14.87 -10.86 -7.70
C LEU A 63 14.78 -12.36 -7.90
N ARG A 64 15.66 -13.11 -7.22
CA ARG A 64 15.57 -14.58 -7.18
C ARG A 64 14.28 -14.97 -6.45
N ALA A 65 13.65 -16.06 -6.87
CA ALA A 65 12.44 -16.55 -6.22
C ALA A 65 12.67 -16.76 -4.71
N GLY A 66 11.77 -16.22 -3.89
CA GLY A 66 11.86 -16.30 -2.43
C GLY A 66 12.79 -15.28 -1.76
N THR A 67 13.38 -14.35 -2.53
CA THR A 67 14.21 -13.26 -1.99
C THR A 67 13.46 -11.93 -1.98
N LEU A 68 13.86 -11.06 -1.05
CA LEU A 68 13.40 -9.67 -0.94
C LEU A 68 14.62 -8.76 -1.05
N ASP A 69 14.37 -7.52 -1.43
CA ASP A 69 15.35 -6.45 -1.34
C ASP A 69 15.64 -6.07 0.12
N GLU A 70 16.88 -5.66 0.36
CA GLU A 70 17.36 -5.22 1.68
C GLU A 70 16.67 -3.95 2.18
#